data_AF-A0A383DTP1-F1
#
_entry.id   AF-A0A383DTP1-F1
#
_cell.length_a   1.000
_cell.length_b   1.000
_cell.length_c   1.000
_cell.angle_alpha   90.00
_cell.angle_beta   90.00
_cell.angle_gamma   90.00
#
_symmetry.space_group_name_H-M   'P 1'
#
loop_
_entity.id
_entity.type
_entity.pdbx_description
1 polymer ?
#
loop_
_entity_poly.entity_id
_entity_poly.type
_entity_poly.pdbx_seq_one_letter_code
_entity_poly.pdbx_strand_id
1 'polypeptide(L)'
;MNTKILLIASIIFLVSLTRLVPHLPNFTPILALALFGGACMPSNKTAFLIPISAMFLSDLILGFHSQIYAVYGCILILSFLGRTIQNKISILNLTITGISGSLIFFIVTNFSVWLGDNLYPLTLNGLIKCYVMAIPFFHNTLISTFIF
;
A
#
# COMPACT_ATOMS: atom_id res chain seq x y z
N MET A 1 -7.37 -21.76 -13.82
CA MET A 1 -7.55 -20.82 -12.69
C MET A 1 -9.01 -20.40 -12.65
N ASN A 2 -9.65 -20.32 -11.47
CA ASN A 2 -11.08 -19.98 -11.36
C ASN A 2 -11.35 -18.58 -11.96
N THR A 3 -12.41 -18.42 -12.75
CA THR A 3 -12.82 -17.14 -13.40
C THR A 3 -12.88 -15.99 -12.42
N LYS A 4 -13.32 -16.23 -11.18
CA LYS A 4 -13.36 -15.20 -10.11
C LYS A 4 -11.95 -14.71 -9.75
N ILE A 5 -10.97 -15.61 -9.66
CA ILE A 5 -9.57 -15.24 -9.34
C ILE A 5 -8.98 -14.39 -10.46
N LEU A 6 -9.21 -14.81 -11.71
CA LEU A 6 -8.78 -14.06 -12.89
C LEU A 6 -9.37 -12.64 -12.89
N LEU A 7 -10.67 -12.52 -12.62
CA LEU A 7 -11.34 -11.22 -12.55
C LEU A 7 -10.72 -10.31 -11.48
N ILE A 8 -10.56 -10.80 -10.25
CA ILE A 8 -9.98 -10.01 -9.14
C ILE A 8 -8.53 -9.63 -9.47
N ALA A 9 -7.73 -10.56 -10.02
CA ALA A 9 -6.37 -10.28 -10.42
C ALA A 9 -6.29 -9.22 -11.53
N SER A 10 -7.17 -9.28 -12.52
CA SER A 10 -7.27 -8.27 -13.58
C SER A 10 -7.65 -6.90 -13.04
N ILE A 11 -8.58 -6.83 -12.07
CA ILE A 11 -8.95 -5.57 -11.42
C ILE A 11 -7.74 -4.99 -10.69
N ILE A 12 -7.05 -5.80 -9.86
CA ILE A 12 -5.85 -5.34 -9.14
C ILE A 12 -4.80 -4.83 -10.11
N PHE A 13 -4.56 -5.56 -11.20
CA PHE A 13 -3.59 -5.15 -12.21
C PHE A 13 -3.98 -3.84 -12.88
N LEU A 14 -5.20 -3.75 -13.43
CA LEU A 14 -5.67 -2.54 -14.14
C LEU A 14 -5.68 -1.31 -13.25
N VAL A 15 -6.16 -1.45 -12.01
CA VAL A 15 -6.19 -0.34 -11.06
C VAL A 15 -4.75 0.07 -10.69
N SER A 16 -3.81 -0.86 -10.54
CA SER A 16 -2.40 -0.51 -10.28
C SER A 16 -1.77 0.35 -11.37
N LEU A 17 -2.23 0.24 -12.62
CA LEU A 17 -1.74 1.05 -13.74
C LEU A 17 -2.15 2.54 -13.63
N THR A 18 -3.13 2.88 -12.80
CA THR A 18 -3.47 4.29 -12.53
C THR A 18 -2.30 5.09 -11.95
N ARG A 19 -1.32 4.41 -11.35
CA ARG A 19 -0.04 5.00 -10.91
C ARG A 19 0.76 5.63 -12.05
N LEU A 20 0.55 5.20 -13.29
CA LEU A 20 1.26 5.72 -14.46
C LEU A 20 0.74 7.09 -14.89
N VAL A 21 -0.48 7.44 -14.49
CA VAL A 21 -1.09 8.75 -14.76
C VAL A 21 -0.61 9.75 -13.71
N PRO A 22 -0.37 11.03 -14.04
CA PRO A 22 -0.04 12.04 -13.05
C PRO A 22 -1.08 12.11 -11.94
N HIS A 23 -0.62 11.98 -10.69
CA HIS A 23 -1.45 11.94 -9.49
C HIS A 23 -0.76 12.69 -8.35
N LEU A 24 -1.51 13.02 -7.31
CA LEU A 24 -0.95 13.64 -6.11
C LEU A 24 0.02 12.69 -5.41
N PRO A 25 1.08 13.19 -4.76
CA PRO A 25 1.97 12.36 -3.97
C PRO A 25 1.22 11.48 -2.96
N ASN A 26 1.56 10.20 -2.89
CA ASN A 26 0.90 9.17 -2.07
C ASN A 26 -0.60 8.93 -2.34
N PHE A 27 -1.19 9.56 -3.36
CA PHE A 27 -2.55 9.27 -3.80
C PHE A 27 -2.50 8.11 -4.82
N THR A 28 -2.43 6.88 -4.32
CA THR A 28 -2.30 5.68 -5.17
C THR A 28 -3.19 4.56 -4.66
N PRO A 29 -3.64 3.63 -5.51
CA PRO A 29 -4.51 2.54 -5.09
C PRO A 29 -3.78 1.42 -4.35
N ILE A 30 -2.47 1.49 -4.17
CA ILE A 30 -1.64 0.34 -3.78
C ILE A 30 -2.09 -0.27 -2.45
N LEU A 31 -2.41 0.56 -1.46
CA LEU A 31 -2.83 0.09 -0.14
C LEU A 31 -4.19 -0.60 -0.21
N ALA A 32 -5.17 0.01 -0.89
CA ALA A 32 -6.48 -0.57 -1.13
C ALA A 32 -6.36 -1.92 -1.85
N LEU A 33 -5.54 -1.99 -2.89
CA LEU A 33 -5.32 -3.22 -3.66
C LEU A 33 -4.65 -4.33 -2.85
N ALA A 34 -3.70 -4.00 -1.97
CA ALA A 34 -3.09 -4.97 -1.06
C ALA A 34 -4.13 -5.52 -0.08
N LEU A 35 -4.90 -4.65 0.58
CA LEU A 35 -5.98 -5.05 1.50
C LEU A 35 -7.05 -5.89 0.79
N PHE A 36 -7.50 -5.45 -0.37
CA PHE A 36 -8.49 -6.12 -1.20
C PHE A 36 -7.99 -7.48 -1.70
N GLY A 37 -6.75 -7.55 -2.19
CA GLY A 37 -6.10 -8.80 -2.58
C GLY A 37 -6.04 -9.78 -1.41
N GLY A 38 -5.68 -9.30 -0.22
CA GLY A 38 -5.71 -10.05 1.04
C GLY A 38 -7.09 -10.64 1.37
N ALA A 39 -8.12 -9.80 1.29
CA ALA A 39 -9.48 -10.12 1.72
C ALA A 39 -10.27 -10.95 0.70
N CYS A 40 -9.97 -10.84 -0.59
CA CYS A 40 -10.81 -11.45 -1.65
C CYS A 40 -10.18 -12.66 -2.33
N MET A 41 -8.86 -12.82 -2.29
CA MET A 41 -8.20 -13.98 -2.89
C MET A 41 -8.47 -15.26 -2.09
N PRO A 42 -8.62 -16.43 -2.74
CA PRO A 42 -8.94 -17.67 -2.03
C PRO A 42 -7.75 -18.24 -1.26
N SER A 43 -6.54 -18.13 -1.81
CA SER A 43 -5.32 -18.69 -1.21
C SER A 43 -4.38 -17.60 -0.71
N ASN A 44 -3.61 -17.91 0.34
CA ASN A 44 -2.57 -17.02 0.85
C ASN A 44 -1.57 -16.67 -0.27
N LYS A 45 -1.14 -17.65 -1.08
CA LYS A 45 -0.20 -17.42 -2.19
C LYS A 45 -0.69 -16.32 -3.13
N THR A 46 -1.94 -16.43 -3.61
CA THR A 46 -2.54 -15.42 -4.51
C THR A 46 -2.79 -14.08 -3.82
N ALA A 47 -3.12 -14.09 -2.53
CA ALA A 47 -3.35 -12.88 -1.75
C ALA A 47 -2.11 -11.99 -1.65
N PHE A 48 -0.91 -12.58 -1.59
CA PHE A 48 0.36 -11.85 -1.55
C PHE A 48 0.97 -11.63 -2.94
N LEU A 49 1.02 -12.67 -3.77
CA LEU A 49 1.71 -12.59 -5.06
C LEU A 49 1.05 -11.62 -6.02
N ILE A 50 -0.28 -11.53 -6.03
CA ILE A 50 -0.98 -10.68 -7.00
C ILE A 50 -0.72 -9.18 -6.74
N PRO A 51 -0.92 -8.63 -5.52
CA PRO A 51 -0.58 -7.23 -5.24
C PRO A 51 0.90 -6.90 -5.47
N ILE A 52 1.81 -7.79 -5.07
CA ILE A 52 3.27 -7.60 -5.29
C ILE A 52 3.60 -7.57 -6.78
N SER A 53 3.06 -8.51 -7.55
CA SER A 53 3.33 -8.58 -8.99
C SER A 53 2.77 -7.34 -9.70
N ALA A 54 1.59 -6.86 -9.31
CA ALA A 54 1.02 -5.64 -9.86
C ALA A 54 1.92 -4.43 -9.55
N MET A 55 2.39 -4.29 -8.31
CA MET A 55 3.33 -3.22 -7.95
C MET A 55 4.62 -3.32 -8.76
N PHE A 56 5.23 -4.50 -8.81
CA PHE A 56 6.48 -4.75 -9.53
C PHE A 56 6.40 -4.41 -11.00
N LEU A 57 5.34 -4.85 -11.68
CA LEU A 57 5.16 -4.54 -13.10
C LEU A 57 4.99 -3.04 -13.35
N SER A 58 4.28 -2.32 -12.47
CA SER A 58 4.19 -0.86 -12.60
C SER A 58 5.50 -0.13 -12.26
N ASP A 59 6.33 -0.65 -11.34
CA ASP A 59 7.64 -0.08 -11.02
C ASP A 59 8.68 -0.32 -12.14
N LEU A 60 8.54 -1.39 -12.92
CA LEU A 60 9.38 -1.57 -14.12
C LEU A 60 9.21 -0.42 -15.13
N ILE A 61 8.07 0.26 -15.10
CA ILE A 61 7.77 1.41 -15.96
C ILE A 61 8.14 2.72 -15.26
N LEU A 62 7.78 2.88 -13.98
CA LEU A 62 8.03 4.12 -13.22
C LEU A 62 9.48 4.28 -12.75
N GLY A 63 10.23 3.18 -12.68
CA GLY A 63 11.56 3.13 -12.10
C GLY A 63 11.54 2.78 -10.61
N PHE A 64 12.63 2.16 -10.16
CA PHE A 64 12.85 1.84 -8.75
C PHE A 64 13.37 3.05 -7.96
N HIS A 65 13.00 3.14 -6.69
CA HIS A 65 13.33 4.26 -5.81
C HIS A 65 13.88 3.79 -4.45
N SER A 66 14.49 4.69 -3.68
CA SER A 66 15.16 4.36 -2.40
C SER A 66 14.25 3.65 -1.39
N GLN A 67 12.97 4.04 -1.36
CA GLN A 67 11.97 3.49 -0.44
C GLN A 67 11.33 2.17 -0.87
N ILE A 68 11.83 1.51 -1.91
CA ILE A 68 11.18 0.34 -2.50
C ILE A 68 10.97 -0.79 -1.49
N TYR A 69 11.98 -1.12 -0.68
CA TYR A 69 11.88 -2.21 0.29
C TYR A 69 10.81 -1.95 1.35
N ALA A 70 10.69 -0.71 1.82
CA ALA A 70 9.66 -0.32 2.77
C ALA A 70 8.26 -0.46 2.17
N VAL A 71 8.07 0.00 0.92
CA VAL A 71 6.76 -0.08 0.25
C VAL A 71 6.35 -1.54 -0.02
N TYR A 72 7.26 -2.40 -0.48
CA TYR A 72 6.96 -3.83 -0.69
C TYR A 72 6.68 -4.54 0.63
N GLY A 73 7.43 -4.21 1.70
CA GLY A 73 7.15 -4.69 3.05
C GLY A 73 5.74 -4.30 3.51
N CYS A 74 5.33 -3.05 3.27
CA CYS A 74 3.97 -2.60 3.55
C CYS A 74 2.93 -3.39 2.74
N ILE A 75 3.14 -3.64 1.45
CA ILE A 75 2.19 -4.45 0.65
C ILE A 75 1.99 -5.83 1.27
N LEU A 76 3.07 -6.47 1.72
CA LEU A 76 2.99 -7.76 2.40
C LEU A 76 2.18 -7.66 3.70
N ILE A 77 2.48 -6.67 4.54
CA ILE A 77 1.76 -6.46 5.81
C ILE A 77 0.28 -6.16 5.56
N LEU A 78 -0.04 -5.31 4.58
CA LEU A 78 -1.43 -4.96 4.25
C LEU A 78 -2.18 -6.12 3.60
N SER A 79 -1.52 -6.92 2.76
CA SER A 79 -2.12 -8.14 2.22
C SER A 79 -2.44 -9.14 3.34
N PHE A 80 -1.58 -9.23 4.36
CA PHE A 80 -1.86 -10.01 5.56
C PHE A 80 -3.02 -9.41 6.37
N LEU A 81 -3.04 -8.09 6.57
CA LEU A 81 -4.13 -7.39 7.27
C LEU A 81 -5.48 -7.65 6.57
N GLY A 82 -5.54 -7.53 5.24
CA GLY A 82 -6.70 -7.89 4.44
C GLY A 82 -7.10 -9.35 4.60
N ARG A 83 -6.13 -10.26 4.73
CA ARG A 83 -6.40 -11.68 4.96
C ARG A 83 -7.16 -11.93 6.26
N THR A 84 -6.89 -11.16 7.31
CA THR A 84 -7.56 -11.32 8.61
C THR A 84 -9.07 -11.07 8.55
N ILE A 85 -9.55 -10.33 7.55
CA ILE A 85 -10.97 -9.97 7.38
C ILE A 85 -11.68 -10.76 6.25
N GLN A 86 -11.01 -11.70 5.59
CA GLN A 86 -11.55 -12.43 4.43
C GLN A 86 -12.97 -12.98 4.63
N ASN A 87 -13.27 -13.52 5.82
CA ASN A 87 -14.58 -14.12 6.14
C ASN A 87 -15.46 -13.19 6.99
N LYS A 88 -15.05 -11.93 7.17
CA LYS A 88 -15.70 -10.93 8.03
C LYS A 88 -15.79 -9.58 7.31
N ILE A 89 -15.91 -9.59 5.98
CA ILE A 89 -15.97 -8.35 5.20
C ILE A 89 -17.24 -7.58 5.60
N SER A 90 -17.05 -6.38 6.14
CA SER A 90 -18.09 -5.45 6.53
C SER A 90 -17.55 -4.03 6.42
N ILE A 91 -18.43 -3.03 6.33
CA ILE A 91 -18.01 -1.61 6.28
C ILE A 91 -17.10 -1.28 7.46
N LEU A 92 -17.46 -1.73 8.67
CA LEU A 92 -16.65 -1.49 9.87
C LEU A 92 -15.25 -2.11 9.75
N ASN A 93 -15.15 -3.38 9.33
CA ASN A 93 -13.85 -4.05 9.22
C ASN A 93 -13.00 -3.47 8.09
N LEU A 94 -13.61 -3.06 6.97
CA LEU A 94 -12.93 -2.34 5.90
C LEU A 94 -12.42 -0.98 6.37
N THR A 95 -13.21 -0.22 7.13
CA THR A 95 -12.78 1.07 7.70
C THR A 95 -11.62 0.90 8.67
N ILE A 96 -11.72 -0.04 9.61
CA ILE A 96 -10.65 -0.30 10.59
C ILE A 96 -9.37 -0.74 9.88
N THR A 97 -9.46 -1.67 8.94
CA THR A 97 -8.27 -2.16 8.21
C THR A 97 -7.70 -1.11 7.26
N GLY A 98 -8.52 -0.29 6.62
CA GLY A 98 -8.08 0.83 5.78
C GLY A 98 -7.31 1.90 6.58
N ILE A 99 -7.84 2.33 7.73
CA ILE A 99 -7.15 3.27 8.65
C ILE A 99 -5.85 2.63 9.16
N SER A 100 -5.92 1.39 9.64
CA SER A 100 -4.76 0.69 10.19
C SER A 100 -3.67 0.49 9.14
N GLY A 101 -4.04 0.07 7.93
CA GLY A 101 -3.13 -0.08 6.80
C GLY A 101 -2.46 1.23 6.41
N SER A 102 -3.24 2.32 6.35
CA SER A 102 -2.71 3.66 6.08
C SER A 102 -1.73 4.12 7.15
N LEU A 103 -2.04 3.90 8.44
CA LEU A 103 -1.15 4.24 9.56
C LEU A 103 0.14 3.42 9.53
N ILE A 104 0.04 2.11 9.28
CA ILE A 104 1.20 1.23 9.13
C ILE A 104 2.09 1.73 7.98
N PHE A 105 1.49 2.02 6.83
CA PHE A 105 2.22 2.55 5.67
C PHE A 105 2.93 3.85 6.01
N PHE A 106 2.23 4.79 6.65
CA PHE A 106 2.78 6.07 7.07
C PHE A 106 3.97 5.90 8.01
N ILE A 107 3.86 5.04 9.03
CA ILE A 107 4.93 4.78 9.99
C ILE A 107 6.14 4.15 9.29
N VAL A 108 5.93 3.05 8.58
CA VAL A 108 7.04 2.27 8.02
C VAL A 108 7.80 3.04 6.93
N THR A 109 7.07 3.68 6.00
CA THR A 109 7.72 4.38 4.88
C THR A 109 8.46 5.64 5.33
N ASN A 110 7.90 6.42 6.24
CA ASN A 110 8.58 7.64 6.72
C ASN A 110 9.76 7.32 7.65
N PHE A 111 9.68 6.23 8.42
CA PHE A 111 10.85 5.74 9.14
C PHE A 111 11.98 5.34 8.18
N SER A 112 11.65 4.69 7.07
CA SER A 112 12.62 4.34 6.03
C SER A 112 13.19 5.57 5.31
N VAL A 113 12.39 6.61 5.06
CA VAL A 113 12.88 7.91 4.54
C VAL A 113 13.87 8.55 5.49
N TRP A 114 13.55 8.61 6.79
CA TRP A 114 14.43 9.17 7.80
C TRP A 114 15.78 8.44 7.87
N LEU A 115 15.77 7.10 7.75
CA LEU A 115 16.99 6.30 7.76
C LEU A 115 17.80 6.38 6.46
N GLY A 116 17.14 6.48 5.31
CA GLY A 116 17.74 6.20 4.00
C GLY A 116 18.07 7.40 3.13
N ASP A 117 17.31 8.50 3.20
CA ASP A 117 17.38 9.56 2.18
C ASP A 117 18.31 10.74 2.57
N ASN A 118 18.96 10.70 3.74
CA ASN A 118 19.81 11.79 4.27
C ASN A 118 19.16 13.19 4.31
N LEU A 119 17.84 13.28 4.15
CA LEU A 119 17.07 14.53 4.16
C LEU A 119 16.93 15.14 5.56
N TYR A 120 17.02 14.29 6.58
CA TYR A 120 16.84 14.66 7.98
C TYR A 120 18.01 14.10 8.80
N PRO A 121 18.49 14.81 9.84
CA PRO A 121 19.50 14.27 10.74
C PRO A 121 19.02 12.98 11.41
N LEU A 122 19.92 12.01 11.59
CA LEU A 122 19.66 10.78 12.35
C LEU A 122 19.63 11.03 13.86
N THR A 123 18.73 11.91 14.28
CA THR A 123 18.44 12.28 15.67
C THR A 123 16.93 12.22 15.89
N LEU A 124 16.51 12.18 17.16
CA LEU A 124 15.07 12.17 17.51
C LEU A 124 14.34 13.40 16.93
N ASN A 125 14.97 14.57 16.93
CA ASN A 125 14.40 15.78 16.34
C ASN A 125 14.26 15.67 14.81
N GLY A 126 15.22 15.04 14.14
CA GLY A 126 15.13 14.76 12.70
C GLY A 126 13.99 13.79 12.38
N LEU A 127 13.80 12.75 13.21
CA LEU A 127 12.70 11.80 13.08
C LEU A 127 11.34 12.49 13.22
N ILE A 128 11.16 13.28 14.27
CA ILE A 128 9.92 14.06 14.49
C ILE A 128 9.66 14.97 13.30
N LYS A 129 10.69 15.69 12.81
CA LYS A 129 10.55 16.58 11.66
C LYS A 129 10.15 15.82 10.38
N CYS A 130 10.71 14.63 10.14
CA CYS A 130 10.35 13.77 9.03
C CYS A 130 8.86 13.42 9.06
N TYR A 131 8.36 12.98 10.22
CA TYR A 131 6.94 12.63 10.37
C TYR A 131 6.00 13.82 10.26
N VAL A 132 6.36 14.98 10.85
CA VAL A 132 5.54 16.19 10.74
C VAL A 132 5.40 16.63 9.29
N MET A 133 6.49 16.60 8.53
CA MET A 133 6.48 16.94 7.10
C MET A 133 5.72 15.92 6.26
N ALA A 134 5.58 14.69 6.74
CA ALA A 134 4.85 13.63 6.06
C ALA A 134 3.32 13.73 6.19
N ILE A 135 2.78 14.50 7.15
CA ILE A 135 1.34 14.59 7.45
C ILE A 135 0.47 14.91 6.22
N PRO A 136 0.82 15.88 5.34
CA PRO A 136 0.00 16.16 4.15
C PRO A 136 -0.13 14.97 3.21
N PHE A 137 0.93 14.15 3.09
CA PHE A 137 0.94 12.94 2.27
C PHE A 137 0.06 11.85 2.87
N PHE A 138 -0.05 11.79 4.21
CA PHE A 138 -0.93 10.84 4.89
C PHE A 138 -2.40 11.06 4.57
N HIS A 139 -2.83 12.32 4.40
CA HIS A 139 -4.19 12.63 3.96
C HIS A 139 -4.47 12.01 2.59
N ASN A 140 -3.54 12.14 1.64
CA ASN A 140 -3.65 11.54 0.32
C ASN A 140 -3.70 10.01 0.39
N THR A 141 -2.88 9.40 1.24
CA THR A 141 -2.90 7.95 1.50
C THR A 141 -4.25 7.49 2.02
N LEU A 142 -4.81 8.17 3.03
CA LEU A 142 -6.11 7.81 3.60
C LEU A 142 -7.24 7.94 2.57
N ILE A 143 -7.30 9.08 1.89
CA ILE A 143 -8.37 9.35 0.92
C ILE A 143 -8.30 8.34 -0.23
N SER A 144 -7.12 8.11 -0.80
CA SER A 144 -6.97 7.12 -1.88
C SER A 144 -7.32 5.70 -1.41
N THR A 145 -6.94 5.31 -0.19
CA THR A 145 -7.26 3.97 0.36
C THR A 145 -8.77 3.72 0.47
N PHE A 146 -9.59 4.76 0.65
CA PHE A 146 -11.05 4.64 0.72
C PHE A 146 -11.78 4.84 -0.59
N ILE A 147 -11.17 5.55 -1.55
CA ILE A 147 -11.76 5.78 -2.87
C ILE A 147 -11.62 4.54 -3.75
N PHE A 148 -10.48 3.85 -3.68
CA PHE A 148 -10.18 2.65 -4.48
C PHE A 148 -10.70 1.37 -3.80
#